data_AF-H1UYD3-F1
#
_entry.id   AF-H1UYD3-F1
#
_cell.length_a   1.000
_cell.length_b   1.000
_cell.length_c   1.000
_cell.angle_alpha   90.00
_cell.angle_beta   90.00
_cell.angle_gamma   90.00
#
_symmetry.space_group_name_H-M   'P 1'
#
loop_
_entity.id
_entity.type
_entity.pdbx_description
1 polymer ?
#
loop_
_entity_poly.entity_id
_entity_poly.type
_entity_poly.pdbx_seq_one_letter_code
_entity_poly.pdbx_strand_id
1 'polypeptide(L)'
;MATTSLLTALNCKGNTHLIIGTNPLAAARCTQSLAAGAAAILLAPDTTDLHYGLQKRVDAGEVVWHRKAFEDSDLFTLGRDDVDNVVDAVFVTSGPRDPLAAHISALCRRNRIP
;
A
#
# COMPACT_ATOMS: atom_id res chain seq x y z
N MET A 1 5.28 -28.04 6.35
CA MET A 1 6.73 -27.72 6.36
C MET A 1 6.88 -26.37 7.01
N ALA A 2 7.78 -26.22 8.00
CA ALA A 2 8.10 -24.91 8.53
C ALA A 2 8.85 -24.13 7.45
N THR A 3 8.27 -23.02 6.99
CA THR A 3 8.91 -22.11 6.05
C THR A 3 9.92 -21.25 6.81
N THR A 4 11.21 -21.42 6.52
CA THR A 4 12.24 -20.52 7.01
C THR A 4 12.12 -19.19 6.29
N SER A 5 11.99 -18.10 7.04
CA SER A 5 11.92 -16.76 6.48
C SER A 5 13.31 -16.25 6.10
N LEU A 6 13.43 -15.57 4.95
CA LEU A 6 14.63 -14.84 4.56
C LEU A 6 14.52 -13.40 5.09
N LEU A 7 15.47 -12.98 5.92
CA LEU A 7 15.59 -11.58 6.31
C LEU A 7 16.34 -10.81 5.20
N THR A 8 15.75 -9.72 4.71
CA THR A 8 16.35 -8.87 3.69
C THR A 8 16.28 -7.39 4.09
N ALA A 9 17.27 -6.61 3.65
CA ALA A 9 17.22 -5.15 3.68
C ALA A 9 16.99 -4.67 2.25
N LEU A 10 15.91 -3.93 2.03
CA LEU A 10 15.51 -3.44 0.72
C LEU A 10 15.67 -1.93 0.67
N ASN A 11 16.32 -1.43 -0.37
CA ASN A 11 16.28 -0.03 -0.74
C ASN A 11 15.11 0.18 -1.70
N CYS A 12 14.06 0.85 -1.24
CA CYS A 12 12.85 1.07 -2.03
C CYS A 12 12.84 2.44 -2.70
N LYS A 13 14.00 3.09 -2.87
CA LYS A 13 14.09 4.38 -3.54
C LYS A 13 13.52 4.31 -4.96
N GLY A 14 12.49 5.10 -5.22
CA GLY A 14 11.80 5.14 -6.52
C GLY A 14 10.69 4.10 -6.67
N ASN A 15 10.51 3.20 -5.69
CA ASN A 15 9.37 2.28 -5.68
C ASN A 15 8.08 3.02 -5.32
N THR A 16 6.96 2.48 -5.79
CA THR A 16 5.63 2.92 -5.40
C THR A 16 4.95 1.85 -4.55
N HIS A 17 4.65 2.20 -3.30
CA HIS A 17 3.93 1.34 -2.37
C HIS A 17 2.47 1.78 -2.25
N LEU A 18 1.55 0.84 -2.41
CA LEU A 18 0.11 1.07 -2.29
C LEU A 18 -0.39 0.63 -0.91
N ILE A 19 -1.00 1.56 -0.17
CA ILE A 19 -1.56 1.33 1.17
C ILE A 19 -3.08 1.44 1.08
N ILE A 20 -3.79 0.40 1.53
CA ILE A 20 -5.26 0.32 1.47
C ILE A 20 -5.81 0.24 2.90
N GLY A 21 -6.50 1.30 3.32
CA GLY A 21 -7.13 1.43 4.64
C GLY A 21 -6.72 2.70 5.41
N THR A 22 -7.49 3.07 6.43
CA THR A 22 -7.36 4.38 7.13
C THR A 22 -6.96 4.30 8.60
N ASN A 23 -6.64 3.10 9.08
CA ASN A 23 -6.40 2.82 10.50
C ASN A 23 -4.95 3.15 10.94
N PRO A 24 -4.62 3.05 12.25
CA PRO A 24 -3.27 3.31 12.73
C PRO A 24 -2.19 2.44 12.07
N LEU A 25 -2.54 1.21 11.66
CA LEU A 25 -1.62 0.32 10.95
C LEU A 25 -1.29 0.87 9.56
N ALA A 26 -2.24 1.46 8.85
CA ALA A 26 -1.99 2.15 7.58
C ALA A 26 -0.98 3.28 7.76
N ALA A 27 -1.15 4.10 8.80
CA ALA A 27 -0.21 5.17 9.13
C ALA A 27 1.21 4.61 9.37
N ALA A 28 1.34 3.50 10.09
CA ALA A 28 2.64 2.86 10.33
C ALA A 28 3.28 2.32 9.03
N ARG A 29 2.48 1.76 8.11
CA ARG A 29 2.95 1.28 6.79
C ARG A 29 3.40 2.42 5.90
N CYS A 30 2.72 3.57 5.91
CA CYS A 30 3.20 4.78 5.25
C CYS A 30 4.57 5.20 5.82
N THR A 31 4.73 5.22 7.16
CA THR A 31 6.03 5.54 7.78
C THR A 31 7.15 4.64 7.29
N GLN A 32 6.92 3.33 7.30
CA GLN A 32 7.93 2.35 6.91
C GLN A 32 8.29 2.45 5.43
N SER A 33 7.29 2.68 4.58
CA SER A 33 7.50 2.87 3.13
C SER A 33 8.35 4.11 2.84
N LEU A 34 7.99 5.24 3.46
CA LEU A 34 8.74 6.49 3.32
C LEU A 34 10.16 6.36 3.86
N ALA A 35 10.35 5.71 5.02
CA ALA A 35 11.68 5.49 5.60
C ALA A 35 12.58 4.59 4.73
N ALA A 36 11.99 3.67 3.95
CA ALA A 36 12.70 2.85 2.97
C ALA A 36 12.99 3.58 1.64
N GLY A 37 12.52 4.82 1.48
CA GLY A 37 12.69 5.65 0.29
C GLY A 37 11.60 5.51 -0.77
N ALA A 38 10.52 4.74 -0.50
CA ALA A 38 9.41 4.56 -1.43
C ALA A 38 8.45 5.76 -1.40
N ALA A 39 7.75 5.97 -2.53
CA ALA A 39 6.54 6.79 -2.57
C ALA A 39 5.37 5.98 -1.98
N ALA A 40 4.59 6.60 -1.09
CA ALA A 40 3.43 5.98 -0.47
C ALA A 40 2.14 6.56 -1.05
N ILE A 41 1.32 5.68 -1.65
CA ILE A 41 0.00 6.02 -2.16
C ILE A 41 -1.05 5.39 -1.23
N LEU A 42 -2.00 6.20 -0.77
CA LEU A 42 -3.13 5.78 0.05
C LEU A 42 -4.39 5.65 -0.81
N LEU A 43 -5.05 4.50 -0.74
CA LEU A 43 -6.41 4.30 -1.25
C LEU A 43 -7.38 4.15 -0.09
N ALA A 44 -8.32 5.09 -0.02
CA ALA A 44 -9.45 5.02 0.89
C ALA A 44 -10.58 5.95 0.42
N PRO A 45 -11.86 5.57 0.56
CA PRO A 45 -12.98 6.47 0.29
C PRO A 45 -12.96 7.72 1.19
N ASP A 46 -13.40 8.86 0.66
CA ASP A 46 -13.42 10.17 1.34
C ASP A 46 -14.29 10.20 2.61
N THR A 47 -15.21 9.24 2.75
CA THR A 47 -16.12 9.12 3.90
C THR A 47 -15.46 8.52 5.14
N THR A 48 -14.19 8.15 5.07
CA THR A 48 -13.53 7.37 6.13
C THR A 48 -12.66 8.27 6.99
N ASP A 49 -12.97 8.39 8.28
CA ASP A 49 -12.13 9.12 9.24
C ASP A 49 -10.69 8.59 9.18
N LEU A 50 -9.78 9.39 8.64
CA LEU A 50 -8.36 9.08 8.61
C LEU A 50 -7.82 9.15 10.03
N HIS A 51 -7.09 8.11 10.43
CA HIS A 51 -6.33 8.20 11.66
C HIS A 51 -5.37 9.41 11.61
N TYR A 52 -5.26 10.16 12.71
CA TYR A 52 -4.54 11.44 12.76
C TYR A 52 -3.10 11.36 12.19
N GLY A 53 -2.40 10.24 12.42
CA GLY A 53 -1.03 10.04 11.93
C GLY A 53 -0.94 9.86 10.42
N LEU A 54 -2.02 9.43 9.77
CA LEU A 54 -2.15 9.34 8.32
C LEU A 54 -2.51 10.70 7.73
N GLN A 55 -3.49 11.39 8.32
CA GLN A 55 -3.88 12.76 7.94
C GLN A 55 -2.67 13.71 7.94
N LYS A 56 -1.87 13.70 9.01
CA LYS A 56 -0.66 14.53 9.11
C LYS A 56 0.31 14.34 7.94
N ARG A 57 0.44 13.13 7.41
CA ARG A 57 1.34 12.84 6.27
C ARG A 57 0.74 13.27 4.95
N VAL A 58 -0.56 13.09 4.78
CA VAL A 58 -1.29 13.60 3.62
C VAL A 58 -1.18 15.13 3.58
N ASP A 59 -1.40 15.80 4.72
CA ASP A 59 -1.28 17.26 4.84
C ASP A 59 0.14 17.77 4.59
N ALA A 60 1.15 16.99 5.00
CA ALA A 60 2.55 17.28 4.72
C ALA A 60 2.96 17.02 3.26
N GLY A 61 2.07 16.45 2.42
CA GLY A 61 2.37 16.08 1.05
C GLY A 61 3.27 14.84 0.90
N GLU A 62 3.51 14.09 1.98
CA GLU A 62 4.36 12.89 1.98
C GLU A 62 3.62 11.66 1.41
N VAL A 63 2.29 11.65 1.49
CA VAL A 63 1.44 10.55 1.06
C VAL A 63 0.39 11.08 0.09
N VAL A 64 0.27 10.46 -1.08
CA VAL A 64 -0.76 10.81 -2.06
C VAL A 64 -2.03 10.04 -1.75
N TRP A 65 -3.13 10.73 -1.44
CA TRP A 65 -4.41 10.10 -1.14
C TRP A 65 -5.35 10.08 -2.35
N HIS A 66 -5.63 8.89 -2.86
CA HIS A 66 -6.69 8.62 -3.82
C HIS A 66 -7.99 8.32 -3.06
N ARG A 67 -8.90 9.29 -3.11
CA ARG A 67 -10.20 9.29 -2.41
C ARG A 67 -11.23 8.38 -3.09
N LYS A 68 -10.89 7.10 -3.27
CA LYS A 68 -11.76 6.09 -3.91
C LYS A 68 -11.65 4.75 -3.19
N ALA A 69 -12.61 3.87 -3.47
CA ALA A 69 -12.49 2.46 -3.16
C ALA A 69 -11.45 1.79 -4.08
N PHE A 70 -10.92 0.65 -3.63
CA PHE A 70 -9.99 -0.15 -4.42
C PHE A 70 -10.68 -0.73 -5.66
N GLU A 71 -9.99 -0.67 -6.79
CA GLU A 71 -10.32 -1.37 -8.04
C GLU A 71 -9.09 -2.16 -8.51
N ASP A 72 -9.29 -3.33 -9.12
CA ASP A 72 -8.19 -4.21 -9.56
C ASP A 72 -7.17 -3.50 -10.47
N SER A 73 -7.62 -2.53 -11.28
CA SER A 73 -6.76 -1.72 -12.14
C SER A 73 -5.78 -0.82 -11.39
N ASP A 74 -6.05 -0.48 -10.13
CA ASP A 74 -5.18 0.38 -9.33
C ASP A 74 -3.78 -0.24 -9.15
N LEU A 75 -3.70 -1.58 -9.12
CA LEU A 75 -2.43 -2.30 -9.03
C LEU A 75 -1.53 -2.12 -10.27
N PHE A 76 -2.12 -1.74 -11.41
CA PHE A 76 -1.46 -1.68 -12.71
C PHE A 76 -1.45 -0.26 -13.32
N THR A 77 -1.95 0.73 -12.58
CA THR A 77 -2.07 2.11 -13.05
C THR A 77 -1.47 3.13 -12.09
N LEU A 78 -1.31 2.78 -10.81
CA LEU A 78 -0.75 3.67 -9.79
C LEU A 78 0.73 3.42 -9.51
N GLY A 79 1.35 2.44 -10.16
CA GLY A 79 2.77 2.17 -10.04
C GLY A 79 3.62 3.17 -10.80
N ARG A 80 4.89 2.80 -11.01
CA ARG A 80 5.85 3.62 -11.76
C ARG A 80 5.95 3.16 -13.21
N ASP A 81 6.23 4.10 -14.11
CA ASP A 81 6.33 3.85 -15.54
C ASP A 81 7.40 2.81 -15.90
N ASP A 82 8.49 2.71 -15.11
CA ASP A 82 9.59 1.76 -15.34
C ASP A 82 9.14 0.27 -15.34
N VAL A 83 7.99 -0.02 -14.73
CA VAL A 83 7.43 -1.38 -14.62
C VAL A 83 5.98 -1.41 -15.09
N ASP A 84 5.69 -0.71 -16.18
CA ASP A 84 4.36 -0.66 -16.80
C ASP A 84 3.24 -0.21 -15.84
N ASN A 85 3.56 0.72 -14.93
CA ASN A 85 2.67 1.25 -13.91
C ASN A 85 2.17 0.22 -12.88
N VAL A 86 2.88 -0.90 -12.73
CA VAL A 86 2.63 -1.87 -11.67
C VAL A 86 3.19 -1.39 -10.34
N VAL A 87 2.40 -1.47 -9.28
CA VAL A 87 2.86 -1.10 -7.92
C VAL A 87 3.90 -2.10 -7.41
N ASP A 88 4.93 -1.61 -6.71
CA ASP A 88 6.06 -2.44 -6.26
C ASP A 88 5.75 -3.21 -4.95
N ALA A 89 4.76 -2.75 -4.16
CA ALA A 89 4.29 -3.44 -2.96
C ALA A 89 2.87 -3.00 -2.58
N VAL A 90 2.09 -3.91 -1.98
CA VAL A 90 0.72 -3.62 -1.51
C VAL A 90 0.57 -3.95 -0.03
N PHE A 91 0.04 -2.99 0.73
CA PHE A 91 -0.28 -3.15 2.15
C PHE A 91 -1.77 -2.96 2.37
N VAL A 92 -2.49 -4.06 2.57
CA VAL A 92 -3.88 -4.04 3.01
C VAL A 92 -3.92 -4.03 4.54
N THR A 93 -4.60 -3.04 5.12
CA THR A 93 -4.68 -2.92 6.59
C THR A 93 -6.07 -3.21 7.15
N SER A 94 -7.01 -3.67 6.32
CA SER A 94 -8.30 -4.16 6.80
C SER A 94 -8.15 -5.49 7.56
N GLY A 95 -9.19 -5.86 8.31
CA GLY A 95 -9.15 -7.03 9.19
C GLY A 95 -9.02 -8.35 8.40
N PRO A 96 -8.50 -9.42 9.01
CA PRO A 96 -8.23 -10.70 8.34
C PRO A 96 -9.47 -11.45 7.81
N ARG A 97 -10.68 -10.96 8.14
CA ARG A 97 -11.96 -11.52 7.67
C ARG A 97 -12.59 -10.68 6.55
N ASP A 98 -11.92 -9.62 6.11
CA ASP A 98 -12.40 -8.80 5.01
C ASP A 98 -12.26 -9.55 3.68
N PRO A 99 -13.38 -9.85 2.97
CA PRO A 99 -13.34 -10.49 1.66
C PRO A 99 -12.48 -9.73 0.65
N LEU A 100 -12.42 -8.40 0.76
CA LEU A 100 -11.62 -7.56 -0.13
C LEU A 100 -10.11 -7.83 0.06
N ALA A 101 -9.65 -8.02 1.30
CA ALA A 101 -8.26 -8.35 1.58
C ALA A 101 -7.84 -9.69 0.96
N ALA A 102 -8.73 -10.69 1.01
CA ALA A 102 -8.49 -11.99 0.38
C ALA A 102 -8.42 -11.89 -1.15
N HIS A 103 -9.30 -11.09 -1.76
CA HIS A 103 -9.29 -10.81 -3.20
C HIS A 103 -8.00 -10.11 -3.64
N ILE A 104 -7.63 -9.01 -2.97
CA ILE A 104 -6.38 -8.28 -3.26
C ILE A 104 -5.17 -9.21 -3.12
N SER A 105 -5.10 -10.01 -2.06
CA SER A 105 -3.98 -10.95 -1.86
C SER A 105 -3.86 -11.98 -2.99
N ALA A 106 -4.98 -12.53 -3.46
CA ALA A 106 -5.00 -13.47 -4.58
C ALA A 106 -4.54 -12.81 -5.89
N LEU A 107 -4.97 -11.57 -6.13
CA LEU A 107 -4.60 -10.78 -7.30
C LEU A 107 -3.12 -10.42 -7.29
N CYS A 108 -2.58 -9.92 -6.16
CA CYS A 108 -1.16 -9.63 -6.00
C CYS A 108 -0.30 -10.88 -6.22
N ARG A 109 -0.69 -12.02 -5.62
CA ARG A 109 0.03 -13.29 -5.79
C ARG A 109 0.07 -13.74 -7.24
N ARG A 110 -1.03 -13.63 -7.98
CA ARG A 110 -1.11 -13.97 -9.40
C ARG A 110 -0.15 -13.14 -10.25
N ASN A 111 0.04 -11.87 -9.89
CA ASN A 111 0.83 -10.91 -10.64
C ASN A 111 2.23 -10.66 -10.05
N ARG A 112 2.64 -11.44 -9.04
CA ARG A 112 3.94 -11.34 -8.35
C ARG A 112 4.19 -9.96 -7.71
N ILE A 113 3.14 -9.32 -7.23
CA ILE A 113 3.22 -8.10 -6.44
C ILE A 113 3.39 -8.49 -4.96
N PRO A 114 4.46 -8.05 -4.29
CA PRO A 114 4.69 -8.26 -2.86
C PRO A 114 3.57 -7.72 -1.95
#